data_AF-A0A5B0BLB4-F1
#
_entry.id   AF-A0A5B0BLB4-F1
#
_cell.length_a   1.000
_cell.length_b   1.000
_cell.length_c   1.000
_cell.angle_alpha   90.00
_cell.angle_beta   90.00
_cell.angle_gamma   90.00
#
_symmetry.space_group_name_H-M   'P 1'
#
loop_
_entity.id
_entity.type
_entity.pdbx_description
1 polymer ?
#
loop_
_entity_poly.entity_id
_entity_poly.type
_entity_poly.pdbx_seq_one_letter_code
_entity_poly.pdbx_strand_id
1 'polypeptide(L)'
;VYRLPAGGRLLRVREGRRPGDPELFADGAWQPLGHAELVKLTAEELRLHTGLPNSELPAEMTDSRDAVAAVLAAREGAVPPADPYRRSEQSLVTGHPYHPAPKARGGGPVAGWLPYAPEAYAEFPLVLLGVREDACVQDGDTGALDALGRAPEGYRLLPAHPWQLDLVGGAPRIREAFADGRLVRLGSSPWSAWPTAAIRTLYAPGADLFLKFSLDVRITNDIRRLWRHDLLALRRTDDAVATAFRALDGGAAWLGDRGYRTADFAFEELAVLVRDGLGGHVTPGSTPLLAAALTEGAAGAPGPTGPAGRGGAVGFDGNPLDAPATLADPAAWWTAYLRQVVPPVLELFARHGVVLEAHLQNTVVAVDGAGTPVRALFRDAEGVKLLPDVTRAAGWERLVYCLVVNNLLEIAEALRERCPEFDPWEPARRELGRHAPELPEVTDLLRSPVLPGKTNLLLRWTGADGAAARYRPVPNPLRPPDPVPDTVP
;
A
#
# COMPACT_ATOMS: atom_id res chain seq x y z
N VAL A 1 -20.70 -13.01 17.35
CA VAL A 1 -22.00 -12.49 16.85
C VAL A 1 -22.02 -10.98 17.02
N TYR A 2 -22.43 -10.24 16.00
CA TYR A 2 -22.45 -8.78 15.94
C TYR A 2 -23.89 -8.29 15.75
N ARG A 3 -24.27 -7.24 16.49
CA ARG A 3 -25.53 -6.51 16.25
C ARG A 3 -25.23 -5.29 15.40
N LEU A 4 -25.82 -5.21 14.21
CA LEU A 4 -25.64 -4.06 13.32
C LEU A 4 -26.24 -2.79 13.96
N PRO A 5 -25.50 -1.67 13.98
CA PRO A 5 -25.79 -0.54 14.86
C PRO A 5 -27.06 0.27 14.53
N ALA A 6 -27.40 0.42 13.25
CA ALA A 6 -28.55 1.16 12.75
C ALA A 6 -29.76 0.24 12.51
N GLY A 7 -29.55 -0.92 11.87
CA GLY A 7 -30.63 -1.85 11.54
C GLY A 7 -31.00 -2.85 12.64
N GLY A 8 -30.16 -3.01 13.66
CA GLY A 8 -30.39 -3.93 14.79
C GLY A 8 -30.31 -5.43 14.48
N ARG A 9 -30.13 -5.79 13.20
CA ARG A 9 -29.99 -7.16 12.70
C ARG A 9 -28.76 -7.85 13.28
N LEU A 10 -28.82 -9.17 13.46
CA LEU A 10 -27.70 -9.95 13.98
C LEU A 10 -26.94 -10.62 12.83
N LEU A 11 -25.64 -10.35 12.76
CA LEU A 11 -24.70 -10.94 11.81
C LEU A 11 -23.68 -11.77 12.59
N ARG A 12 -23.34 -12.96 12.13
CA ARG A 12 -22.15 -13.69 12.61
C ARG A 12 -21.23 -13.97 11.44
N VAL A 13 -19.96 -14.10 11.74
CA VAL A 13 -18.88 -14.44 10.80
C VAL A 13 -17.98 -15.43 11.51
N ARG A 14 -17.30 -16.28 10.75
CA ARG A 14 -16.17 -17.05 11.28
C ARG A 14 -15.07 -16.07 11.67
N GLU A 15 -14.58 -16.22 12.90
CA GLU A 15 -13.50 -15.39 13.44
C GLU A 15 -12.16 -15.67 12.75
N GLY A 16 -11.25 -14.71 12.85
CA GLY A 16 -9.93 -14.73 12.24
C GLY A 16 -9.54 -13.36 11.69
N ARG A 17 -8.29 -13.22 11.25
CA ARG A 17 -7.76 -11.97 10.67
C ARG A 17 -8.51 -11.52 9.42
N ARG A 18 -9.03 -12.49 8.65
CA ARG A 18 -9.92 -12.27 7.50
C ARG A 18 -11.26 -12.96 7.79
N PRO A 19 -12.22 -12.28 8.43
CA PRO A 19 -13.51 -12.88 8.75
C PRO A 19 -14.22 -13.39 7.50
N GLY A 20 -14.81 -14.57 7.59
CA GLY A 20 -15.46 -15.26 6.47
C GLY A 20 -16.81 -15.84 6.86
N ASP A 21 -17.46 -16.52 5.90
CA ASP A 21 -18.69 -17.28 6.10
C ASP A 21 -19.79 -16.48 6.85
N PRO A 22 -20.20 -15.31 6.33
CA PRO A 22 -21.18 -14.46 6.99
C PRO A 22 -22.56 -15.11 7.01
N GLU A 23 -23.24 -15.05 8.16
CA GLU A 23 -24.60 -15.52 8.34
C GLU A 23 -25.47 -14.46 9.03
N LEU A 24 -26.67 -14.23 8.51
CA LEU A 24 -27.67 -13.32 9.09
C LEU A 24 -28.70 -14.11 9.88
N PHE A 25 -29.08 -13.62 11.06
CA PHE A 25 -30.20 -14.19 11.79
C PHE A 25 -31.53 -13.68 11.20
N ALA A 26 -32.31 -14.58 10.60
CA ALA A 26 -33.61 -14.32 10.02
C ALA A 26 -34.55 -15.52 10.24
N ASP A 27 -35.83 -15.26 10.48
CA ASP A 27 -36.86 -16.29 10.67
C ASP A 27 -36.51 -17.36 11.74
N GLY A 28 -35.83 -16.94 12.81
CA GLY A 28 -35.45 -17.81 13.92
C GLY A 28 -34.22 -18.69 13.67
N ALA A 29 -33.54 -18.56 12.53
CA ALA A 29 -32.36 -19.34 12.18
C ALA A 29 -31.23 -18.46 11.60
N TRP A 30 -30.01 -19.02 11.58
CA TRP A 30 -28.87 -18.41 10.89
C TRP A 30 -28.89 -18.83 9.42
N GLN A 31 -28.81 -17.85 8.53
CA GLN A 31 -28.86 -18.03 7.08
C GLN A 31 -27.53 -17.55 6.46
N PRO A 32 -26.82 -18.36 5.68
CA PRO A 32 -25.64 -17.92 4.94
C PRO A 32 -25.93 -16.73 4.04
N LEU A 33 -25.02 -15.76 4.00
CA LEU A 33 -25.06 -14.62 3.09
C LEU A 33 -24.05 -14.81 1.97
N GLY A 34 -24.53 -14.80 0.73
CA GLY A 34 -23.68 -14.61 -0.44
C GLY A 34 -23.18 -13.16 -0.51
N HIS A 35 -22.21 -12.94 -1.41
CA HIS A 35 -21.59 -11.63 -1.58
C HIS A 35 -22.61 -10.53 -1.91
N ALA A 36 -23.56 -10.81 -2.81
CA ALA A 36 -24.58 -9.84 -3.20
C ALA A 36 -25.49 -9.42 -2.03
N GLU A 37 -25.90 -10.39 -1.18
CA GLU A 37 -26.70 -10.09 0.00
C GLU A 37 -25.91 -9.33 1.06
N LEU A 38 -24.63 -9.65 1.25
CA LEU A 38 -23.75 -8.91 2.16
C LEU A 38 -23.53 -7.45 1.70
N VAL A 39 -23.33 -7.22 0.40
CA VAL A 39 -23.21 -5.87 -0.18
C VAL A 39 -24.51 -5.09 0.03
N LYS A 40 -25.66 -5.71 -0.24
CA LYS A 40 -26.98 -5.09 0.00
C LYS A 40 -27.18 -4.74 1.48
N LEU A 41 -26.91 -5.68 2.38
CA LEU A 41 -26.99 -5.50 3.83
C LEU A 41 -26.12 -4.32 4.29
N THR A 42 -24.88 -4.26 3.80
CA THR A 42 -23.93 -3.20 4.11
C THR A 42 -24.43 -1.84 3.62
N ALA A 43 -24.92 -1.77 2.38
CA ALA A 43 -25.46 -0.53 1.80
C ALA A 43 -26.71 -0.02 2.54
N GLU A 44 -27.62 -0.93 2.92
CA GLU A 44 -28.79 -0.59 3.73
C GLU A 44 -28.37 -0.04 5.11
N GLU A 45 -27.42 -0.71 5.76
CA GLU A 45 -26.92 -0.30 7.07
C GLU A 45 -26.24 1.07 7.03
N LEU A 46 -25.41 1.32 6.00
CA LEU A 46 -24.75 2.61 5.81
C LEU A 46 -25.74 3.72 5.47
N ARG A 47 -26.78 3.43 4.68
CA ARG A 47 -27.84 4.40 4.40
C ARG A 47 -28.62 4.75 5.67
N LEU A 48 -28.98 3.78 6.49
CA LEU A 48 -29.65 4.02 7.78
C LEU A 48 -28.75 4.81 8.74
N HIS A 49 -27.46 4.49 8.78
CA HIS A 49 -26.51 5.13 9.68
C HIS A 49 -26.18 6.58 9.28
N THR A 50 -26.03 6.84 7.97
CA THR A 50 -25.56 8.14 7.46
C THR A 50 -26.68 9.03 6.92
N GLY A 51 -27.84 8.47 6.60
CA GLY A 51 -28.92 9.17 5.89
C GLY A 51 -28.63 9.43 4.41
N LEU A 52 -27.46 9.00 3.90
CA LEU A 52 -27.01 9.28 2.53
C LEU A 52 -27.17 8.04 1.63
N PRO A 53 -27.67 8.20 0.40
CA PRO A 53 -27.60 7.15 -0.61
C PRO A 53 -26.21 7.11 -1.27
N ASN A 54 -25.73 5.92 -1.61
CA ASN A 54 -24.56 5.73 -2.47
C ASN A 54 -24.76 4.48 -3.33
N SER A 55 -24.94 4.67 -4.64
CA SER A 55 -25.08 3.58 -5.61
C SER A 55 -23.74 3.15 -6.23
N GLU A 56 -22.68 3.95 -6.10
CA GLU A 56 -21.36 3.66 -6.66
C GLU A 56 -20.64 2.58 -5.85
N LEU A 57 -20.60 2.68 -4.52
CA LEU A 57 -19.82 1.77 -3.69
C LEU A 57 -20.27 0.30 -3.79
N PRO A 58 -21.58 -0.04 -3.82
CA PRO A 58 -22.03 -1.41 -4.07
C PRO A 58 -21.55 -1.99 -5.41
N ALA A 59 -21.50 -1.15 -6.45
CA ALA A 59 -20.94 -1.54 -7.74
C ALA A 59 -19.42 -1.73 -7.64
N GLU A 60 -18.69 -0.82 -6.99
CA GLU A 60 -17.25 -0.94 -6.74
C GLU A 60 -16.90 -2.23 -5.95
N MET A 61 -17.71 -2.61 -4.95
CA MET A 61 -17.53 -3.86 -4.19
C MET A 61 -17.66 -5.09 -5.10
N THR A 62 -18.66 -5.07 -5.99
CA THR A 62 -18.91 -6.13 -6.97
C THR A 62 -17.76 -6.21 -7.98
N ASP A 63 -17.37 -5.07 -8.55
CA ASP A 63 -16.25 -4.94 -9.49
C ASP A 63 -14.94 -5.41 -8.86
N SER A 64 -14.71 -5.10 -7.58
CA SER A 64 -13.53 -5.55 -6.85
C SER A 64 -13.48 -7.08 -6.72
N ARG A 65 -14.62 -7.73 -6.47
CA ARG A 65 -14.70 -9.20 -6.45
C ARG A 65 -14.38 -9.77 -7.84
N ASP A 66 -14.97 -9.19 -8.88
CA ASP A 66 -14.74 -9.64 -10.26
C ASP A 66 -13.30 -9.43 -10.72
N ALA A 67 -12.67 -8.34 -10.31
CA ALA A 67 -11.26 -8.10 -10.55
C ALA A 67 -10.38 -9.18 -9.89
N VAL A 68 -10.69 -9.59 -8.66
CA VAL A 68 -9.98 -10.70 -7.99
C VAL A 68 -10.18 -12.00 -8.76
N ALA A 69 -11.40 -12.31 -9.21
CA ALA A 69 -11.67 -13.52 -9.99
C ALA A 69 -10.90 -13.53 -11.33
N ALA A 70 -10.86 -12.40 -12.03
CA ALA A 70 -10.10 -12.25 -13.26
C ALA A 70 -8.58 -12.40 -13.05
N VAL A 71 -8.05 -11.84 -11.97
CA VAL A 71 -6.64 -12.00 -11.58
C VAL A 71 -6.32 -13.46 -11.27
N LEU A 72 -7.17 -14.15 -10.51
CA LEU A 72 -6.97 -15.56 -10.18
C LEU A 72 -6.96 -16.43 -11.44
N ALA A 73 -7.91 -16.21 -12.35
CA ALA A 73 -7.96 -16.90 -13.63
C ALA A 73 -6.70 -16.63 -14.48
N ALA A 74 -6.18 -15.40 -14.49
CA ALA A 74 -4.94 -15.08 -15.19
C ALA A 74 -3.71 -15.79 -14.58
N ARG A 75 -3.68 -15.98 -13.25
CA ARG A 75 -2.59 -16.67 -12.55
C ARG A 75 -2.56 -18.18 -12.77
N GLU A 76 -3.69 -18.83 -13.04
CA GLU A 76 -3.74 -20.29 -13.24
C GLU A 76 -2.82 -20.78 -14.37
N GLY A 77 -2.59 -19.95 -15.39
CA GLY A 77 -1.71 -20.26 -16.51
C GLY A 77 -0.35 -19.56 -16.48
N ALA A 78 -0.04 -18.78 -15.44
CA ALA A 78 1.14 -17.94 -15.37
C ALA A 78 2.22 -18.52 -14.45
N VAL A 79 3.49 -18.33 -14.84
CA VAL A 79 4.64 -18.70 -13.99
C VAL A 79 4.96 -17.54 -13.06
N PRO A 80 4.97 -17.73 -11.73
CA PRO A 80 5.37 -16.68 -10.80
C PRO A 80 6.82 -16.22 -11.06
N PRO A 81 7.12 -14.93 -10.92
CA PRO A 81 8.48 -14.41 -11.07
C PRO A 81 9.47 -15.09 -10.11
N ALA A 82 10.69 -15.34 -10.57
CA ALA A 82 11.74 -15.94 -9.77
C ALA A 82 12.29 -14.99 -8.69
N ASP A 83 12.36 -13.69 -8.99
CA ASP A 83 12.79 -12.64 -8.05
C ASP A 83 11.79 -12.53 -6.88
N PRO A 84 12.21 -12.80 -5.62
CA PRO A 84 11.34 -12.70 -4.46
C PRO A 84 10.81 -11.29 -4.22
N TYR A 85 11.58 -10.24 -4.55
CA TYR A 85 11.11 -8.86 -4.39
C TYR A 85 9.93 -8.58 -5.33
N ARG A 86 10.11 -8.84 -6.63
CA ARG A 86 9.01 -8.76 -7.62
C ARG A 86 7.81 -9.60 -7.19
N ARG A 87 8.04 -10.84 -6.76
CA ARG A 87 6.95 -11.72 -6.32
C ARG A 87 6.20 -11.14 -5.12
N SER A 88 6.88 -10.52 -4.17
CA SER A 88 6.25 -9.86 -3.01
C SER A 88 5.39 -8.66 -3.42
N GLU A 89 5.86 -7.83 -4.36
CA GLU A 89 5.06 -6.72 -4.90
C GLU A 89 3.83 -7.20 -5.69
N GLN A 90 3.90 -8.41 -6.24
CA GLN A 90 2.89 -9.03 -7.12
C GLN A 90 2.03 -10.09 -6.40
N SER A 91 2.14 -10.24 -5.07
CA SER A 91 1.41 -11.26 -4.29
C SER A 91 0.10 -10.75 -3.65
N LEU A 92 -0.13 -9.44 -3.63
CA LEU A 92 -1.30 -8.83 -2.97
C LEU A 92 -2.60 -9.02 -3.78
N VAL A 93 -3.05 -10.25 -3.99
CA VAL A 93 -4.22 -10.58 -4.84
C VAL A 93 -5.51 -9.98 -4.31
N THR A 94 -5.70 -9.96 -2.99
CA THR A 94 -6.93 -9.46 -2.34
C THR A 94 -6.87 -7.97 -2.00
N GLY A 95 -5.65 -7.41 -1.88
CA GLY A 95 -5.43 -5.99 -1.66
C GLY A 95 -5.64 -5.57 -0.20
N HIS A 96 -6.03 -4.31 0.04
CA HIS A 96 -6.13 -3.76 1.39
C HIS A 96 -7.26 -4.45 2.20
N PRO A 97 -6.95 -5.11 3.35
CA PRO A 97 -7.93 -5.94 4.08
C PRO A 97 -9.10 -5.14 4.67
N TYR A 98 -8.86 -3.89 5.07
CA TYR A 98 -9.90 -2.98 5.59
C TYR A 98 -10.41 -1.96 4.57
N HIS A 99 -10.52 -2.33 3.30
CA HIS A 99 -11.15 -1.49 2.27
C HIS A 99 -12.34 -2.24 1.64
N PRO A 100 -13.48 -1.57 1.36
CA PRO A 100 -14.65 -2.25 0.80
C PRO A 100 -14.46 -2.81 -0.61
N ALA A 101 -13.64 -2.14 -1.41
CA ALA A 101 -13.42 -2.45 -2.83
C ALA A 101 -11.93 -2.36 -3.20
N PRO A 102 -11.04 -3.17 -2.58
CA PRO A 102 -9.58 -2.99 -2.66
C PRO A 102 -8.99 -3.19 -4.05
N LYS A 103 -9.71 -3.89 -4.94
CA LYS A 103 -9.30 -4.22 -6.31
C LYS A 103 -10.17 -3.59 -7.38
N ALA A 104 -11.11 -2.71 -7.01
CA ALA A 104 -11.83 -1.93 -7.99
C ALA A 104 -10.85 -1.03 -8.78
N ARG A 105 -11.04 -0.95 -10.10
CA ARG A 105 -10.19 -0.20 -11.04
C ARG A 105 -11.00 0.78 -11.89
N GLY A 106 -11.99 1.44 -11.28
CA GLY A 106 -12.79 2.48 -11.94
C GLY A 106 -13.78 1.97 -13.01
N GLY A 107 -14.26 0.72 -12.90
CA GLY A 107 -15.33 0.17 -13.75
C GLY A 107 -14.94 -0.14 -15.21
N GLY A 108 -13.66 -0.05 -15.59
CA GLY A 108 -13.19 -0.42 -16.93
C GLY A 108 -13.18 -1.93 -17.17
N PRO A 109 -13.29 -2.39 -18.43
CA PRO A 109 -13.27 -3.82 -18.76
C PRO A 109 -11.95 -4.46 -18.35
N VAL A 110 -11.99 -5.74 -17.92
CA VAL A 110 -10.82 -6.52 -17.48
C VAL A 110 -9.66 -6.44 -18.48
N ALA A 111 -9.95 -6.60 -19.78
CA ALA A 111 -8.94 -6.55 -20.83
C ALA A 111 -8.17 -5.22 -20.89
N GLY A 112 -8.75 -4.12 -20.42
CA GLY A 112 -8.11 -2.80 -20.42
C GLY A 112 -7.10 -2.58 -19.29
N TRP A 113 -7.17 -3.34 -18.19
CA TRP A 113 -6.29 -3.16 -17.04
C TRP A 113 -5.47 -4.40 -16.68
N LEU A 114 -5.90 -5.60 -17.07
CA LEU A 114 -5.23 -6.86 -16.73
C LEU A 114 -3.78 -6.94 -17.23
N PRO A 115 -3.43 -6.43 -18.44
CA PRO A 115 -2.03 -6.37 -18.89
C PRO A 115 -1.10 -5.54 -18.00
N TYR A 116 -1.68 -4.70 -17.13
CA TYR A 116 -0.97 -3.78 -16.24
C TYR A 116 -1.13 -4.18 -14.75
N ALA A 117 -1.72 -5.35 -14.47
CA ALA A 117 -2.00 -5.82 -13.12
C ALA A 117 -0.77 -6.51 -12.48
N PRO A 118 -0.19 -5.98 -11.38
CA PRO A 118 0.90 -6.66 -10.69
C PRO A 118 0.51 -8.07 -10.25
N GLU A 119 -0.73 -8.27 -9.82
CA GLU A 119 -1.24 -9.53 -9.31
C GLU A 119 -1.34 -10.62 -10.40
N ALA A 120 -1.36 -10.24 -11.67
CA ALA A 120 -1.30 -11.13 -12.83
C ALA A 120 0.14 -11.33 -13.34
N TYR A 121 1.14 -10.96 -12.53
CA TYR A 121 2.57 -10.99 -12.86
C TYR A 121 2.97 -10.14 -14.07
N ALA A 122 2.19 -9.08 -14.35
CA ALA A 122 2.41 -8.20 -15.48
C ALA A 122 3.85 -7.70 -15.56
N GLU A 123 4.32 -7.53 -16.79
CA GLU A 123 5.58 -6.93 -17.19
C GLU A 123 5.43 -6.50 -18.64
N PHE A 124 5.82 -5.27 -18.96
CA PHE A 124 5.59 -4.67 -20.26
C PHE A 124 6.62 -3.58 -20.57
N PRO A 125 6.92 -3.33 -21.85
CA PRO A 125 7.76 -2.20 -22.23
C PRO A 125 7.04 -0.87 -21.97
N LEU A 126 7.79 0.16 -21.62
CA LEU A 126 7.29 1.52 -21.52
C LEU A 126 7.04 2.10 -22.90
N VAL A 127 6.10 3.04 -23.02
CA VAL A 127 6.05 3.92 -24.19
C VAL A 127 7.06 5.04 -23.98
N LEU A 128 7.88 5.30 -24.98
CA LEU A 128 8.83 6.40 -24.98
C LEU A 128 8.28 7.56 -25.84
N LEU A 129 8.18 8.73 -25.24
CA LEU A 129 7.81 9.97 -25.90
C LEU A 129 8.98 10.94 -25.92
N GLY A 130 8.97 11.86 -26.89
CA GLY A 130 9.78 13.07 -26.85
C GLY A 130 8.86 14.25 -26.56
N VAL A 131 9.11 14.98 -25.48
CA VAL A 131 8.46 16.27 -25.21
C VAL A 131 9.39 17.39 -25.65
N ARG A 132 8.88 18.38 -26.40
CA ARG A 132 9.70 19.51 -26.88
C ARG A 132 10.29 20.27 -25.70
N GLU A 133 11.54 20.70 -25.81
CA GLU A 133 12.29 21.27 -24.68
C GLU A 133 11.62 22.50 -24.04
N ASP A 134 10.97 23.33 -24.83
CA ASP A 134 10.25 24.53 -24.38
C ASP A 134 8.92 24.23 -23.66
N ALA A 135 8.36 23.02 -23.84
CA ALA A 135 7.15 22.53 -23.18
C ALA A 135 7.47 21.55 -22.02
N CYS A 136 8.73 21.14 -21.87
CA CYS A 136 9.16 20.22 -20.83
C CYS A 136 9.27 20.93 -19.49
N VAL A 137 8.61 20.38 -18.46
CA VAL A 137 8.77 20.83 -17.08
C VAL A 137 9.44 19.73 -16.28
N GLN A 138 10.47 20.08 -15.51
CA GLN A 138 11.14 19.16 -14.61
C GLN A 138 11.65 19.87 -13.37
N ASP A 139 11.76 19.13 -12.28
CA ASP A 139 12.42 19.57 -11.05
C ASP A 139 13.10 18.37 -10.36
N GLY A 140 14.20 18.63 -9.68
CA GLY A 140 15.05 17.60 -9.06
C GLY A 140 15.97 16.89 -10.06
N ASP A 141 16.49 15.73 -9.66
CA ASP A 141 17.31 14.88 -10.53
C ASP A 141 16.42 13.95 -11.37
N THR A 142 16.37 14.26 -12.68
CA THR A 142 15.68 13.47 -13.69
C THR A 142 16.63 12.81 -14.69
N GLY A 143 17.94 12.85 -14.45
CA GLY A 143 18.95 12.40 -15.42
C GLY A 143 18.83 10.92 -15.77
N ALA A 144 18.33 10.10 -14.84
CA ALA A 144 18.05 8.70 -15.08
C ALA A 144 17.03 8.46 -16.21
N LEU A 145 16.11 9.40 -16.46
CA LEU A 145 15.16 9.30 -17.56
C LEU A 145 15.88 9.35 -18.92
N ASP A 146 16.90 10.20 -19.04
CA ASP A 146 17.64 10.36 -20.31
C ASP A 146 18.47 9.11 -20.66
N ALA A 147 18.72 8.22 -19.70
CA ALA A 147 19.39 6.94 -19.94
C ALA A 147 18.45 5.83 -20.45
N LEU A 148 17.12 6.05 -20.44
CA LEU A 148 16.14 5.03 -20.83
C LEU A 148 15.97 4.89 -22.36
N GLY A 149 16.50 5.84 -23.13
CA GLY A 149 16.39 5.90 -24.59
C GLY A 149 16.99 7.17 -25.16
N ARG A 150 16.85 7.39 -26.48
CA ARG A 150 17.38 8.58 -27.15
C ARG A 150 16.25 9.46 -27.67
N ALA A 151 16.21 10.71 -27.22
CA ALA A 151 15.34 11.74 -27.79
C ALA A 151 16.03 12.45 -28.97
N PRO A 152 15.26 12.93 -29.98
CA PRO A 152 15.77 13.82 -31.01
C PRO A 152 16.27 15.16 -30.45
N GLU A 153 17.08 15.90 -31.21
CA GLU A 153 17.48 17.26 -30.87
C GLU A 153 16.23 18.16 -30.69
N GLY A 154 16.23 19.00 -29.65
CA GLY A 154 15.09 19.84 -29.27
C GLY A 154 13.98 19.13 -28.48
N TYR A 155 14.18 17.86 -28.10
CA TYR A 155 13.24 17.09 -27.28
C TYR A 155 13.93 16.49 -26.05
N ARG A 156 13.17 16.36 -24.95
CA ARG A 156 13.53 15.56 -23.78
C ARG A 156 12.79 14.24 -23.80
N LEU A 157 13.46 13.18 -23.33
CA LEU A 157 12.82 11.87 -23.21
C LEU A 157 11.77 11.92 -22.10
N LEU A 158 10.57 11.42 -22.39
CA LEU A 158 9.48 11.30 -21.44
C LEU A 158 8.91 9.87 -21.53
N PRO A 159 9.33 8.95 -20.66
CA PRO A 159 8.66 7.65 -20.59
C PRO A 159 7.23 7.84 -20.09
N ALA A 160 6.33 6.99 -20.54
CA ALA A 160 4.92 7.04 -20.17
C ALA A 160 4.39 5.63 -19.91
N HIS A 161 3.50 5.54 -18.92
CA HIS A 161 2.75 4.32 -18.65
C HIS A 161 1.76 4.07 -19.82
N PRO A 162 1.80 2.91 -20.48
CA PRO A 162 0.95 2.65 -21.65
C PRO A 162 -0.54 2.85 -21.35
N TRP A 163 -1.02 2.26 -20.24
CA TRP A 163 -2.41 2.44 -19.78
C TRP A 163 -2.81 3.90 -19.59
N GLN A 164 -1.95 4.73 -18.99
CA GLN A 164 -2.25 6.14 -18.79
C GLN A 164 -2.42 6.85 -20.14
N LEU A 165 -1.54 6.60 -21.10
CA LEU A 165 -1.68 7.17 -22.45
C LEU A 165 -2.97 6.75 -23.15
N ASP A 166 -3.43 5.51 -22.95
CA ASP A 166 -4.71 5.06 -23.48
C ASP A 166 -5.89 5.82 -22.83
N LEU A 167 -5.82 6.07 -21.51
CA LEU A 167 -6.84 6.81 -20.77
C LEU A 167 -6.92 8.28 -21.19
N VAL A 168 -5.77 8.94 -21.35
CA VAL A 168 -5.71 10.40 -21.60
C VAL A 168 -5.54 10.79 -23.06
N GLY A 169 -5.19 9.85 -23.93
CA GLY A 169 -4.82 10.13 -25.34
C GLY A 169 -5.92 10.79 -26.17
N GLY A 170 -7.20 10.65 -25.77
CA GLY A 170 -8.33 11.33 -26.40
C GLY A 170 -8.48 12.81 -26.03
N ALA A 171 -7.84 13.27 -24.94
CA ALA A 171 -7.95 14.64 -24.45
C ALA A 171 -7.46 15.65 -25.51
N PRO A 172 -8.22 16.73 -25.81
CA PRO A 172 -7.86 17.69 -26.86
C PRO A 172 -6.43 18.21 -26.76
N ARG A 173 -5.99 18.63 -25.57
CA ARG A 173 -4.62 19.13 -25.32
C ARG A 173 -3.51 18.13 -25.68
N ILE A 174 -3.75 16.82 -25.51
CA ILE A 174 -2.76 15.78 -25.83
C ILE A 174 -2.77 15.49 -27.33
N ARG A 175 -3.96 15.42 -27.95
CA ARG A 175 -4.08 15.27 -29.42
C ARG A 175 -3.44 16.43 -30.17
N GLU A 176 -3.69 17.65 -29.71
CA GLU A 176 -3.10 18.87 -30.26
C GLU A 176 -1.57 18.86 -30.12
N ALA A 177 -1.04 18.48 -28.96
CA ALA A 177 0.41 18.39 -28.75
C ALA A 177 1.10 17.36 -29.68
N PHE A 178 0.43 16.25 -30.01
CA PHE A 178 0.94 15.34 -31.04
C PHE A 178 0.84 15.94 -32.45
N ALA A 179 -0.23 16.67 -32.75
CA ALA A 179 -0.45 17.26 -34.07
C ALA A 179 0.51 18.42 -34.39
N ASP A 180 0.86 19.23 -33.39
CA ASP A 180 1.74 20.39 -33.54
C ASP A 180 3.22 20.12 -33.19
N GLY A 181 3.55 18.88 -32.85
CA GLY A 181 4.93 18.43 -32.58
C GLY A 181 5.46 18.79 -31.20
N ARG A 182 4.65 19.31 -30.26
CA ARG A 182 5.08 19.42 -28.85
C ARG A 182 5.34 18.06 -28.21
N LEU A 183 4.70 17.01 -28.70
CA LEU A 183 4.87 15.63 -28.26
C LEU A 183 5.08 14.71 -29.47
N VAL A 184 6.08 13.85 -29.42
CA VAL A 184 6.36 12.85 -30.48
C VAL A 184 6.47 11.45 -29.90
N ARG A 185 6.05 10.43 -30.65
CA ARG A 185 6.22 9.02 -30.26
C ARG A 185 7.58 8.52 -30.72
N LEU A 186 8.35 7.95 -29.80
CA LEU A 186 9.69 7.40 -30.06
C LEU A 186 9.71 5.86 -30.10
N GLY A 187 8.56 5.23 -29.83
CA GLY A 187 8.40 3.78 -29.80
C GLY A 187 8.26 3.25 -28.38
N SER A 188 8.69 2.01 -28.17
CA SER A 188 8.66 1.35 -26.86
C SER A 188 10.08 1.06 -26.38
N SER A 189 10.27 0.97 -25.06
CA SER A 189 11.56 0.52 -24.50
C SER A 189 11.90 -0.89 -24.99
N PRO A 190 13.19 -1.20 -25.24
CA PRO A 190 13.62 -2.54 -25.68
C PRO A 190 13.64 -3.56 -24.52
N TRP A 191 13.45 -3.09 -23.30
CA TRP A 191 13.34 -3.85 -22.07
C TRP A 191 11.96 -3.61 -21.45
N SER A 192 11.55 -4.52 -20.58
CA SER A 192 10.29 -4.38 -19.84
C SER A 192 10.51 -3.86 -18.43
N ALA A 193 9.53 -3.11 -17.94
CA ALA A 193 9.36 -2.80 -16.54
C ALA A 193 8.17 -3.60 -16.00
N TRP A 194 8.08 -3.75 -14.69
CA TRP A 194 6.95 -4.43 -14.07
C TRP A 194 6.29 -3.55 -13.00
N PRO A 195 4.95 -3.56 -12.89
CA PRO A 195 4.24 -2.81 -11.88
C PRO A 195 4.43 -3.41 -10.50
N THR A 196 4.67 -2.53 -9.54
CA THR A 196 4.66 -2.81 -8.10
C THR A 196 3.22 -2.90 -7.57
N ALA A 197 3.04 -3.16 -6.28
CA ALA A 197 1.73 -3.15 -5.62
C ALA A 197 0.97 -1.81 -5.77
N ALA A 198 1.68 -0.70 -6.06
CA ALA A 198 1.06 0.60 -6.33
C ALA A 198 0.43 0.71 -7.73
N ILE A 199 0.63 -0.29 -8.60
CA ILE A 199 0.26 -0.33 -10.03
C ILE A 199 1.01 0.71 -10.86
N ARG A 200 0.83 2.00 -10.54
CA ARG A 200 1.41 3.13 -11.26
C ARG A 200 2.91 3.34 -11.04
N THR A 201 3.53 2.61 -10.12
CA THR A 201 4.99 2.62 -9.93
C THR A 201 5.57 1.36 -10.55
N LEU A 202 6.39 1.53 -11.58
CA LEU A 202 7.04 0.45 -12.32
C LEU A 202 8.52 0.36 -11.92
N TYR A 203 9.04 -0.85 -11.78
CA TYR A 203 10.47 -1.08 -11.56
C TYR A 203 11.16 -1.52 -12.86
N ALA A 204 12.24 -0.84 -13.20
CA ALA A 204 13.12 -1.16 -14.32
C ALA A 204 14.41 -1.80 -13.78
N PRO A 205 14.49 -3.15 -13.70
CA PRO A 205 15.57 -3.83 -12.98
C PRO A 205 16.95 -3.57 -13.58
N GLY A 206 17.06 -3.44 -14.91
CA GLY A 206 18.34 -3.18 -15.58
C GLY A 206 18.96 -1.82 -15.24
N ALA A 207 18.14 -0.85 -14.85
CA ALA A 207 18.59 0.49 -14.45
C ALA A 207 18.60 0.69 -12.93
N ASP A 208 18.14 -0.31 -12.15
CA ASP A 208 17.86 -0.18 -10.72
C ASP A 208 17.08 1.11 -10.42
N LEU A 209 15.89 1.22 -11.02
CA LEU A 209 15.12 2.47 -11.05
C LEU A 209 13.62 2.21 -10.89
N PHE A 210 12.96 2.97 -10.02
CA PHE A 210 11.51 3.04 -10.01
C PHE A 210 11.03 4.29 -10.74
N LEU A 211 10.00 4.09 -11.57
CA LEU A 211 9.30 5.14 -12.30
C LEU A 211 7.87 5.18 -11.82
N LYS A 212 7.48 6.25 -11.13
CA LYS A 212 6.10 6.45 -10.66
C LYS A 212 5.38 7.37 -11.62
N PHE A 213 4.31 6.88 -12.23
CA PHE A 213 3.56 7.61 -13.25
C PHE A 213 2.24 8.14 -12.69
N SER A 214 1.69 9.19 -13.30
CA SER A 214 0.26 9.41 -13.17
C SER A 214 -0.55 8.27 -13.77
N LEU A 215 -1.67 7.98 -13.13
CA LEU A 215 -2.66 7.01 -13.60
C LEU A 215 -4.06 7.47 -13.20
N ASP A 216 -4.88 7.84 -14.18
CA ASP A 216 -6.24 8.37 -13.99
C ASP A 216 -7.25 7.24 -13.69
N VAL A 217 -6.91 6.44 -12.68
CA VAL A 217 -7.69 5.31 -12.19
C VAL A 217 -7.84 5.47 -10.69
N ARG A 218 -9.06 5.29 -10.20
CA ARG A 218 -9.31 5.18 -8.76
C ARG A 218 -8.80 3.85 -8.25
N ILE A 219 -7.86 3.88 -7.32
CA ILE A 219 -7.34 2.69 -6.61
C ILE A 219 -7.53 2.95 -5.12
N THR A 220 -8.32 2.10 -4.49
CA THR A 220 -8.87 2.29 -3.14
C THR A 220 -9.64 3.60 -2.99
N ASN A 221 -9.14 4.57 -2.23
CA ASN A 221 -9.84 5.81 -1.94
C ASN A 221 -9.54 6.94 -2.93
N ASP A 222 -8.46 6.83 -3.72
CA ASP A 222 -7.88 7.98 -4.43
C ASP A 222 -7.70 7.69 -5.92
N ILE A 223 -7.85 8.72 -6.74
CA ILE A 223 -7.38 8.71 -8.12
C ILE A 223 -5.86 8.81 -8.09
N ARG A 224 -5.17 7.89 -8.77
CA ARG A 224 -3.71 7.78 -8.72
C ARG A 224 -3.01 8.72 -9.68
N ARG A 225 -3.44 9.97 -9.71
CA ARG A 225 -2.77 11.08 -10.40
C ARG A 225 -1.60 11.59 -9.55
N LEU A 226 -0.52 12.01 -10.19
CA LEU A 226 0.50 12.84 -9.56
C LEU A 226 0.02 14.28 -9.64
N TRP A 227 -0.56 14.77 -8.55
CA TRP A 227 -1.14 16.11 -8.52
C TRP A 227 -0.05 17.17 -8.60
N ARG A 228 -0.34 18.26 -9.30
CA ARG A 228 0.62 19.35 -9.48
C ARG A 228 1.10 19.92 -8.16
N HIS A 229 0.21 20.05 -7.17
CA HIS A 229 0.57 20.60 -5.87
C HIS A 229 1.53 19.68 -5.08
N ASP A 230 1.36 18.36 -5.19
CA ASP A 230 2.26 17.39 -4.57
C ASP A 230 3.64 17.40 -5.25
N LEU A 231 3.66 17.43 -6.58
CA LEU A 231 4.90 17.49 -7.37
C LEU A 231 5.70 18.76 -7.05
N LEU A 232 5.04 19.92 -6.96
CA LEU A 232 5.68 21.18 -6.59
C LEU A 232 6.24 21.18 -5.16
N ALA A 233 5.70 20.35 -4.27
CA ALA A 233 6.18 20.18 -2.89
C ALA A 233 7.20 19.03 -2.74
N LEU A 234 7.42 18.24 -3.80
CA LEU A 234 8.15 16.98 -3.74
C LEU A 234 9.55 17.16 -3.17
N ARG A 235 10.36 18.04 -3.77
CA ARG A 235 11.76 18.24 -3.36
C ARG A 235 11.90 18.67 -1.91
N ARG A 236 11.10 19.65 -1.48
CA ARG A 236 11.10 20.09 -0.08
C ARG A 236 10.84 18.92 0.87
N THR A 237 9.90 18.05 0.50
CA THR A 237 9.52 16.90 1.32
C THR A 237 10.61 15.83 1.28
N ASP A 238 11.09 15.45 0.11
CA ASP A 238 12.13 14.44 -0.07
C ASP A 238 13.46 14.86 0.56
N ASP A 239 13.90 16.11 0.37
CA ASP A 239 15.13 16.64 0.97
C ASP A 239 15.07 16.63 2.51
N ALA A 240 13.90 16.93 3.09
CA ALA A 240 13.69 16.88 4.54
C ALA A 240 13.79 15.43 5.05
N VAL A 241 13.18 14.47 4.35
CA VAL A 241 13.23 13.05 4.70
C VAL A 241 14.65 12.51 4.54
N ALA A 242 15.30 12.75 3.40
CA ALA A 242 16.66 12.31 3.13
C ALA A 242 17.66 12.90 4.15
N THR A 243 17.48 14.15 4.55
CA THR A 243 18.29 14.76 5.62
C THR A 243 18.07 14.07 6.96
N ALA A 244 16.81 13.78 7.32
CA ALA A 244 16.52 13.06 8.56
C ALA A 244 17.09 11.63 8.55
N PHE A 245 16.98 10.89 7.44
CA PHE A 245 17.56 9.55 7.33
C PHE A 245 19.10 9.55 7.38
N ARG A 246 19.77 10.58 6.83
CA ARG A 246 21.24 10.72 6.96
C ARG A 246 21.69 10.98 8.40
N ALA A 247 20.82 11.52 9.24
CA ALA A 247 21.10 11.79 10.64
C ALA A 247 20.76 10.61 11.58
N LEU A 248 20.08 9.57 11.08
CA LEU A 248 19.76 8.39 11.87
C LEU A 248 21.03 7.58 12.18
N ASP A 249 21.22 7.28 13.46
CA ASP A 249 22.18 6.28 13.91
C ASP A 249 21.55 4.89 13.69
N GLY A 250 21.59 4.37 12.46
CA GLY A 250 20.94 3.08 12.20
C GLY A 250 20.98 2.55 10.79
N GLY A 251 20.39 1.37 10.65
CA GLY A 251 20.38 0.58 9.42
C GLY A 251 19.23 0.88 8.47
N ALA A 252 18.30 1.80 8.73
CA ALA A 252 17.17 2.04 7.81
C ALA A 252 17.59 2.77 6.52
N ALA A 253 16.73 2.80 5.51
CA ALA A 253 16.98 3.54 4.26
C ALA A 253 15.71 4.20 3.71
N TRP A 254 15.93 5.27 2.95
CA TRP A 254 14.90 6.01 2.24
C TRP A 254 15.10 5.83 0.74
N LEU A 255 14.08 5.36 0.04
CA LEU A 255 14.05 5.33 -1.42
C LEU A 255 13.58 6.70 -1.92
N GLY A 256 14.55 7.58 -2.19
CA GLY A 256 14.31 8.98 -2.51
C GLY A 256 13.57 9.20 -3.81
N ASP A 257 12.59 10.10 -3.78
CA ASP A 257 11.88 10.61 -4.95
C ASP A 257 12.67 11.80 -5.55
N ARG A 258 13.73 11.46 -6.28
CA ARG A 258 14.80 12.38 -6.73
C ARG A 258 14.31 13.59 -7.53
N GLY A 259 13.22 13.44 -8.27
CA GLY A 259 12.70 14.46 -9.17
C GLY A 259 11.58 13.96 -10.06
N TYR A 260 10.99 14.85 -10.84
CA TYR A 260 9.93 14.53 -11.78
C TYR A 260 10.10 15.27 -13.11
N ARG A 261 9.57 14.69 -14.18
CA ARG A 261 9.47 15.29 -15.52
C ARG A 261 8.04 15.18 -16.03
N THR A 262 7.56 16.22 -16.69
CA THR A 262 6.21 16.31 -17.27
C THR A 262 6.18 17.32 -18.43
N ALA A 263 5.00 17.56 -19.00
CA ALA A 263 4.74 18.59 -20.01
C ALA A 263 3.84 19.70 -19.45
N ASP A 264 4.14 20.96 -19.76
CA ASP A 264 3.40 22.13 -19.26
C ASP A 264 1.89 22.10 -19.58
N PHE A 265 1.53 21.60 -20.76
CA PHE A 265 0.16 21.50 -21.28
C PHE A 265 -0.63 20.31 -20.73
N ALA A 266 0.03 19.38 -20.04
CA ALA A 266 -0.56 18.16 -19.47
C ALA A 266 0.19 17.74 -18.21
N PHE A 267 0.38 18.72 -17.30
CA PHE A 267 1.31 18.65 -16.18
C PHE A 267 1.10 17.43 -15.29
N GLU A 268 -0.15 17.08 -15.04
CA GLU A 268 -0.46 15.95 -14.17
C GLU A 268 -0.53 14.67 -14.99
N GLU A 269 -1.16 14.69 -16.16
CA GLU A 269 -1.45 13.49 -16.94
C GLU A 269 -0.21 12.78 -17.49
N LEU A 270 0.85 13.54 -17.80
CA LEU A 270 2.11 13.05 -18.36
C LEU A 270 3.27 13.02 -17.36
N ALA A 271 3.00 13.26 -16.08
CA ALA A 271 4.04 13.25 -15.06
C ALA A 271 4.64 11.85 -14.84
N VAL A 272 5.96 11.82 -14.73
CA VAL A 272 6.75 10.69 -14.23
C VAL A 272 7.73 11.18 -13.18
N LEU A 273 7.75 10.48 -12.05
CA LEU A 273 8.66 10.68 -10.93
C LEU A 273 9.75 9.60 -10.96
N VAL A 274 10.98 10.03 -10.66
CA VAL A 274 12.18 9.19 -10.57
C VAL A 274 12.42 8.83 -9.11
N ARG A 275 12.36 7.54 -8.78
CA ARG A 275 12.65 7.02 -7.43
C ARG A 275 13.86 6.10 -7.43
N ASP A 276 14.66 6.21 -6.38
CA ASP A 276 15.79 5.32 -6.09
C ASP A 276 15.45 3.84 -6.26
N GLY A 277 16.32 3.10 -6.95
CA GLY A 277 16.32 1.64 -6.94
C GLY A 277 16.71 1.03 -5.59
N LEU A 278 16.88 -0.29 -5.56
CA LEU A 278 17.13 -1.05 -4.34
C LEU A 278 18.63 -1.21 -4.06
N GLY A 279 19.47 -1.29 -5.09
CA GLY A 279 20.85 -1.78 -5.00
C GLY A 279 21.72 -0.99 -4.04
N GLY A 280 21.57 0.34 -4.01
CA GLY A 280 22.30 1.21 -3.08
C GLY A 280 21.79 1.18 -1.63
N HIS A 281 20.63 0.57 -1.39
CA HIS A 281 19.90 0.66 -0.13
C HIS A 281 19.76 -0.69 0.59
N VAL A 282 19.90 -1.81 -0.12
CA VAL A 282 19.86 -3.15 0.49
C VAL A 282 21.25 -3.60 0.96
N THR A 283 21.28 -4.31 2.08
CA THR A 283 22.53 -4.93 2.57
C THR A 283 22.97 -6.08 1.65
N PRO A 284 24.28 -6.24 1.36
CA PRO A 284 24.77 -7.36 0.57
C PRO A 284 24.30 -8.72 1.10
N GLY A 285 23.77 -9.57 0.23
CA GLY A 285 23.25 -10.90 0.59
C GLY A 285 21.86 -10.91 1.25
N SER A 286 21.24 -9.75 1.45
CA SER A 286 19.84 -9.64 1.89
C SER A 286 18.87 -9.53 0.72
N THR A 287 17.63 -9.96 0.93
CA THR A 287 16.55 -9.92 -0.06
C THR A 287 15.48 -8.93 0.40
N PRO A 288 15.19 -7.84 -0.35
CA PRO A 288 14.10 -6.94 -0.03
C PRO A 288 12.75 -7.59 -0.29
N LEU A 289 11.80 -7.43 0.63
CA LEU A 289 10.43 -7.93 0.52
C LEU A 289 9.44 -6.84 0.91
N LEU A 290 8.35 -6.69 0.16
CA LEU A 290 7.26 -5.80 0.53
C LEU A 290 6.63 -6.24 1.85
N ALA A 291 6.54 -5.38 2.87
CA ALA A 291 5.99 -5.75 4.16
C ALA A 291 4.52 -6.21 4.06
N ALA A 292 3.72 -5.59 3.19
CA ALA A 292 2.34 -6.02 2.92
C ALA A 292 2.25 -7.48 2.49
N ALA A 293 3.21 -7.97 1.69
CA ALA A 293 3.22 -9.35 1.21
C ALA A 293 3.43 -10.36 2.35
N LEU A 294 4.10 -9.96 3.43
CA LEU A 294 4.33 -10.82 4.59
C LEU A 294 3.01 -11.15 5.31
N THR A 295 2.02 -10.28 5.17
CA THR A 295 0.67 -10.51 5.72
C THR A 295 -0.18 -11.41 4.82
N GLU A 296 0.33 -11.83 3.66
CA GLU A 296 -0.35 -12.79 2.81
C GLU A 296 0.00 -14.24 3.20
N GLY A 297 -0.99 -15.12 3.06
CA GLY A 297 -0.85 -16.54 3.35
C GLY A 297 -1.17 -16.90 4.81
N ALA A 298 -1.88 -18.02 4.94
CA ALA A 298 -1.82 -18.97 6.04
C ALA A 298 -1.98 -20.34 5.39
N ALA A 299 -1.10 -21.29 5.73
CA ALA A 299 -1.27 -22.67 5.31
C ALA A 299 -2.66 -23.17 5.75
N GLY A 300 -3.54 -23.49 4.80
CA GLY A 300 -4.83 -24.12 5.09
C GLY A 300 -6.07 -23.20 5.05
N ALA A 301 -5.95 -21.90 4.76
CA ALA A 301 -7.12 -21.14 4.33
C ALA A 301 -7.45 -21.54 2.88
N PRO A 302 -8.60 -22.19 2.59
CA PRO A 302 -8.99 -22.38 1.20
C PRO A 302 -9.05 -20.99 0.57
N GLY A 303 -8.26 -20.77 -0.49
CA GLY A 303 -8.54 -19.65 -1.39
C GLY A 303 -10.01 -19.74 -1.83
N PRO A 304 -10.66 -18.63 -2.21
CA PRO A 304 -12.03 -18.67 -2.69
C PRO A 304 -12.13 -19.77 -3.76
N THR A 305 -12.88 -20.83 -3.46
CA THR A 305 -13.09 -21.92 -4.38
C THR A 305 -13.93 -21.35 -5.51
N GLY A 306 -13.33 -21.26 -6.70
CA GLY A 306 -14.11 -21.01 -7.90
C GLY A 306 -15.17 -22.12 -8.07
N PRO A 307 -16.21 -21.90 -8.88
CA PRO A 307 -17.27 -22.89 -9.14
C PRO A 307 -16.75 -24.25 -9.68
N ALA A 308 -15.46 -24.36 -10.03
CA ALA A 308 -14.79 -25.57 -10.49
C ALA A 308 -13.85 -26.24 -9.45
N GLY A 309 -13.80 -25.78 -8.19
CA GLY A 309 -13.05 -26.47 -7.13
C GLY A 309 -11.51 -26.48 -7.27
N ARG A 310 -10.94 -25.66 -8.16
CA ARG A 310 -9.49 -25.44 -8.26
C ARG A 310 -9.17 -24.07 -7.66
N GLY A 311 -8.55 -24.05 -6.48
CA GLY A 311 -8.13 -22.81 -5.83
C GLY A 311 -6.82 -22.33 -6.44
N GLY A 312 -6.83 -21.17 -7.11
CA GLY A 312 -5.59 -20.44 -7.40
C GLY A 312 -4.90 -20.08 -6.08
N ALA A 313 -3.58 -20.27 -5.99
CA ALA A 313 -2.83 -19.97 -4.77
C ALA A 313 -2.93 -18.47 -4.44
N VAL A 314 -3.66 -18.15 -3.37
CA VAL A 314 -3.66 -16.82 -2.74
C VAL A 314 -2.58 -16.82 -1.67
N GLY A 315 -1.58 -15.96 -1.80
CA GLY A 315 -0.47 -15.92 -0.86
C GLY A 315 0.82 -15.39 -1.46
N PHE A 316 1.83 -15.32 -0.61
CA PHE A 316 3.21 -15.03 -1.00
C PHE A 316 4.08 -16.27 -0.82
N ASP A 317 4.34 -17.00 -1.91
CA ASP A 317 5.20 -18.18 -1.88
C ASP A 317 6.65 -17.80 -1.54
N GLY A 318 7.19 -18.40 -0.47
CA GLY A 318 8.48 -18.03 0.10
C GLY A 318 8.39 -16.94 1.18
N ASN A 319 7.21 -16.72 1.76
CA ASN A 319 7.04 -15.80 2.88
C ASN A 319 7.92 -16.21 4.08
N PRO A 320 8.80 -15.34 4.58
CA PRO A 320 9.68 -15.64 5.72
C PRO A 320 8.91 -15.92 7.02
N LEU A 321 7.64 -15.53 7.13
CA LEU A 321 6.80 -15.90 8.27
C LEU A 321 6.47 -17.40 8.30
N ASP A 322 6.51 -18.07 7.15
CA ASP A 322 6.28 -19.52 7.02
C ASP A 322 7.58 -20.34 7.14
N ALA A 323 8.73 -19.68 7.33
CA ALA A 323 10.01 -20.35 7.44
C ALA A 323 10.10 -21.18 8.73
N PRO A 324 10.68 -22.40 8.71
CA PRO A 324 10.80 -23.24 9.91
C PRO A 324 11.48 -22.55 11.10
N ALA A 325 12.49 -21.71 10.83
CA ALA A 325 13.16 -20.92 11.87
C ALA A 325 12.22 -19.91 12.54
N THR A 326 11.40 -19.20 11.74
CA THR A 326 10.40 -18.25 12.25
C THR A 326 9.29 -18.96 13.01
N LEU A 327 8.82 -20.12 12.54
CA LEU A 327 7.80 -20.90 13.24
C LEU A 327 8.31 -21.48 14.56
N ALA A 328 9.61 -21.80 14.65
CA ALA A 328 10.24 -22.28 15.88
C ALA A 328 10.48 -21.15 16.90
N ASP A 329 10.78 -19.93 16.44
CA ASP A 329 10.98 -18.76 17.29
C ASP A 329 10.37 -17.48 16.67
N PRO A 330 9.04 -17.33 16.74
CA PRO A 330 8.36 -16.14 16.18
C PRO A 330 8.74 -14.86 16.93
N ALA A 331 9.16 -14.97 18.19
CA ALA A 331 9.57 -13.84 19.02
C ALA A 331 10.88 -13.21 18.51
N ALA A 332 11.85 -14.03 18.09
CA ALA A 332 13.10 -13.55 17.50
C ALA A 332 12.86 -12.80 16.17
N TRP A 333 12.07 -13.39 15.26
CA TRP A 333 11.73 -12.73 13.99
C TRP A 333 10.98 -11.42 14.22
N TRP A 334 9.98 -11.43 15.11
CA TRP A 334 9.19 -10.25 15.43
C TRP A 334 10.02 -9.13 16.05
N THR A 335 10.90 -9.48 16.99
CA THR A 335 11.82 -8.52 17.60
C THR A 335 12.78 -7.94 16.56
N ALA A 336 13.26 -8.74 15.61
CA ALA A 336 14.08 -8.26 14.51
C ALA A 336 13.30 -7.28 13.61
N TYR A 337 12.05 -7.60 13.24
CA TYR A 337 11.18 -6.70 12.47
C TYR A 337 10.98 -5.36 13.17
N LEU A 338 10.60 -5.40 14.45
CA LEU A 338 10.37 -4.22 15.29
C LEU A 338 11.59 -3.30 15.34
N ARG A 339 12.80 -3.86 15.55
CA ARG A 339 14.05 -3.10 15.58
C ARG A 339 14.36 -2.38 14.28
N GLN A 340 13.96 -2.94 13.14
CA GLN A 340 14.21 -2.31 11.83
C GLN A 340 13.17 -1.24 11.50
N VAL A 341 11.91 -1.42 11.91
CA VAL A 341 10.79 -0.57 11.46
C VAL A 341 10.44 0.55 12.46
N VAL A 342 10.47 0.28 13.77
CA VAL A 342 9.95 1.21 14.79
C VAL A 342 10.89 2.40 15.03
N PRO A 343 12.18 2.20 15.34
CA PRO A 343 13.09 3.30 15.67
C PRO A 343 13.16 4.40 14.59
N PRO A 344 13.39 4.11 13.29
CA PRO A 344 13.54 5.17 12.30
C PRO A 344 12.29 6.03 12.16
N VAL A 345 11.09 5.45 12.27
CA VAL A 345 9.83 6.19 12.13
C VAL A 345 9.60 7.14 13.32
N LEU A 346 9.85 6.66 14.54
CA LEU A 346 9.68 7.48 15.74
C LEU A 346 10.75 8.56 15.87
N GLU A 347 11.99 8.24 15.50
CA GLU A 347 13.10 9.18 15.57
C GLU A 347 12.95 10.33 14.57
N LEU A 348 12.53 10.04 13.34
CA LEU A 348 12.20 11.06 12.34
C LEU A 348 11.13 12.03 12.83
N PHE A 349 10.08 11.51 13.47
CA PHE A 349 9.02 12.33 14.04
C PHE A 349 9.53 13.20 15.20
N ALA A 350 10.28 12.59 16.13
CA ALA A 350 10.75 13.25 17.35
C ALA A 350 11.79 14.34 17.07
N ARG A 351 12.80 14.02 16.26
CA ARG A 351 14.00 14.85 16.08
C ARG A 351 13.95 15.74 14.85
N HIS A 352 13.22 15.33 13.81
CA HIS A 352 13.19 16.02 12.51
C HIS A 352 11.82 16.55 12.11
N GLY A 353 10.76 16.25 12.87
CA GLY A 353 9.40 16.64 12.52
C GLY A 353 8.90 16.05 11.21
N VAL A 354 9.44 14.89 10.81
CA VAL A 354 9.05 14.14 9.62
C VAL A 354 8.05 13.05 10.02
N VAL A 355 6.85 13.11 9.46
CA VAL A 355 5.79 12.12 9.67
C VAL A 355 5.78 11.18 8.47
N LEU A 356 6.43 10.02 8.60
CA LEU A 356 6.40 8.99 7.56
C LEU A 356 5.03 8.29 7.50
N GLU A 357 4.55 8.00 6.29
CA GLU A 357 3.40 7.13 6.06
C GLU A 357 3.86 5.66 6.02
N ALA A 358 4.39 5.16 7.15
CA ALA A 358 5.02 3.84 7.31
C ALA A 358 4.02 2.65 7.34
N HIS A 359 3.00 2.70 6.50
CA HIS A 359 2.06 1.61 6.30
C HIS A 359 2.70 0.48 5.47
N LEU A 360 2.12 -0.72 5.48
CA LEU A 360 2.76 -1.91 4.91
C LEU A 360 3.23 -1.80 3.46
N GLN A 361 2.53 -1.03 2.61
CA GLN A 361 2.90 -0.88 1.20
C GLN A 361 4.08 0.10 0.98
N ASN A 362 4.36 0.99 1.94
CA ASN A 362 5.47 1.94 1.93
C ASN A 362 6.66 1.46 2.75
N THR A 363 6.58 0.24 3.30
CA THR A 363 7.66 -0.41 4.03
C THR A 363 8.13 -1.64 3.26
N VAL A 364 9.41 -1.67 2.93
CA VAL A 364 10.12 -2.83 2.38
C VAL A 364 11.09 -3.31 3.45
N VAL A 365 11.12 -4.61 3.73
CA VAL A 365 12.02 -5.19 4.72
C VAL A 365 12.99 -6.11 4.01
N ALA A 366 14.28 -5.81 4.11
CA ALA A 366 15.33 -6.72 3.67
C ALA A 366 15.55 -7.80 4.73
N VAL A 367 15.56 -9.05 4.27
CA VAL A 367 15.80 -10.23 5.10
C VAL A 367 17.11 -10.91 4.72
N ASP A 368 17.80 -11.51 5.70
CA ASP A 368 18.98 -12.34 5.43
C ASP A 368 18.62 -13.71 4.81
N GLY A 369 19.63 -14.55 4.59
CA GLY A 369 19.43 -15.89 4.02
C GLY A 369 18.59 -16.85 4.89
N ALA A 370 18.36 -16.52 6.16
CA ALA A 370 17.47 -17.26 7.05
C ALA A 370 16.04 -16.67 7.09
N GLY A 371 15.80 -15.54 6.41
CA GLY A 371 14.52 -14.83 6.42
C GLY A 371 14.37 -13.83 7.57
N THR A 372 15.44 -13.54 8.33
CA THR A 372 15.40 -12.60 9.46
C THR A 372 15.49 -11.15 8.97
N PRO A 373 14.62 -10.23 9.44
CA PRO A 373 14.70 -8.80 9.12
C PRO A 373 16.04 -8.19 9.55
N VAL A 374 16.76 -7.61 8.58
CA VAL A 374 18.06 -6.95 8.82
C VAL A 374 18.07 -5.46 8.49
N ARG A 375 17.12 -4.99 7.69
CA ARG A 375 17.01 -3.57 7.30
C ARG A 375 15.59 -3.23 6.85
N ALA A 376 15.09 -2.06 7.26
CA ALA A 376 13.86 -1.49 6.71
C ALA A 376 14.17 -0.38 5.70
N LEU A 377 13.43 -0.36 4.61
CA LEU A 377 13.45 0.66 3.58
C LEU A 377 12.07 1.30 3.53
N PHE A 378 12.02 2.62 3.49
CA PHE A 378 10.78 3.40 3.37
C PHE A 378 10.75 4.13 2.04
N ARG A 379 9.56 4.40 1.53
CA ARG A 379 9.36 5.09 0.25
C ARG A 379 8.10 5.96 0.29
N ASP A 380 7.92 6.75 -0.76
CA ASP A 380 6.72 7.55 -1.04
C ASP A 380 6.64 8.92 -0.35
N ALA A 381 7.34 9.90 -0.93
CA ALA A 381 7.38 11.27 -0.41
C ALA A 381 5.99 11.96 -0.43
N GLU A 382 5.13 11.63 -1.40
CA GLU A 382 3.74 12.14 -1.48
C GLU A 382 2.94 11.91 -0.19
N GLY A 383 3.19 10.78 0.48
CA GLY A 383 2.52 10.40 1.72
C GLY A 383 3.06 11.09 2.98
N VAL A 384 4.27 11.65 2.91
CA VAL A 384 4.94 12.26 4.05
C VAL A 384 4.27 13.58 4.43
N LYS A 385 4.26 13.87 5.73
CA LYS A 385 3.89 15.20 6.26
C LYS A 385 5.04 15.76 7.08
N LEU A 386 5.18 17.08 7.07
CA LEU A 386 6.15 17.78 7.91
C LEU A 386 5.40 18.55 8.98
N LEU A 387 5.89 18.55 10.23
CA LEU A 387 5.26 19.28 11.34
C LEU A 387 5.10 20.81 11.14
N PRO A 388 5.85 21.49 10.25
CA PRO A 388 5.51 22.85 9.86
C PRO A 388 4.18 22.98 9.08
N ASP A 389 3.72 21.90 8.42
CA ASP A 389 2.54 21.90 7.56
C ASP A 389 1.32 21.22 8.20
N VAL A 390 1.51 20.46 9.29
CA VAL A 390 0.44 19.79 10.05
C VAL A 390 0.66 19.94 11.55
N THR A 391 -0.42 19.94 12.34
CA THR A 391 -0.27 19.94 13.80
C THR A 391 0.43 18.67 14.27
N ARG A 392 1.21 18.76 15.36
CA ARG A 392 1.88 17.59 15.96
C ARG A 392 0.91 16.47 16.33
N ALA A 393 -0.28 16.81 16.83
CA ALA A 393 -1.32 15.84 17.16
C ALA A 393 -1.85 15.11 15.91
N ALA A 394 -2.13 15.83 14.82
CA ALA A 394 -2.56 15.22 13.56
C ALA A 394 -1.46 14.36 12.92
N GLY A 395 -0.20 14.83 12.98
CA GLY A 395 0.96 14.06 12.56
C GLY A 395 1.11 12.76 13.37
N TRP A 396 0.97 12.85 14.69
CA TRP A 396 1.01 11.69 15.58
C TRP A 396 -0.11 10.69 15.31
N GLU A 397 -1.35 11.14 15.16
CA GLU A 397 -2.49 10.27 14.83
C GLU A 397 -2.26 9.50 13.52
N ARG A 398 -1.78 10.19 12.47
CA ARG A 398 -1.40 9.56 11.20
C ARG A 398 -0.27 8.56 11.37
N LEU A 399 0.77 8.91 12.12
CA LEU A 399 1.91 8.03 12.41
C LEU A 399 1.44 6.76 13.11
N VAL A 400 0.64 6.88 14.19
CA VAL A 400 0.13 5.73 14.93
C VAL A 400 -0.73 4.84 14.04
N TYR A 401 -1.61 5.41 13.22
CA TYR A 401 -2.37 4.59 12.27
C TYR A 401 -1.45 3.84 11.30
N CYS A 402 -0.48 4.51 10.68
CA CYS A 402 0.35 3.89 9.65
C CYS A 402 1.32 2.86 10.22
N LEU A 403 2.08 3.25 11.25
CA LEU A 403 3.07 2.38 11.89
C LEU A 403 2.39 1.29 12.72
N VAL A 404 1.47 1.65 13.61
CA VAL A 404 0.93 0.67 14.57
C VAL A 404 -0.21 -0.12 13.95
N VAL A 405 -1.29 0.55 13.55
CA VAL A 405 -2.54 -0.13 13.15
C VAL A 405 -2.42 -0.83 11.80
N ASN A 406 -1.89 -0.15 10.78
CA ASN A 406 -1.79 -0.72 9.45
C ASN A 406 -0.61 -1.69 9.31
N ASN A 407 0.49 -1.44 10.02
CA ASN A 407 1.73 -2.18 9.86
C ASN A 407 1.96 -3.19 11.01
N LEU A 408 2.30 -2.74 12.21
CA LEU A 408 2.69 -3.66 13.29
C LEU A 408 1.58 -4.64 13.67
N LEU A 409 0.33 -4.19 13.79
CA LEU A 409 -0.79 -5.08 14.15
C LEU A 409 -1.03 -6.15 13.09
N GLU A 410 -0.95 -5.81 11.80
CA GLU A 410 -1.16 -6.77 10.72
C GLU A 410 -0.07 -7.84 10.66
N ILE A 411 1.20 -7.47 10.89
CA ILE A 411 2.30 -8.43 10.95
C ILE A 411 2.19 -9.31 12.20
N ALA A 412 1.88 -8.70 13.36
CA ALA A 412 1.67 -9.42 14.61
C ALA A 412 0.53 -10.44 14.50
N GLU A 413 -0.60 -10.06 13.91
CA GLU A 413 -1.73 -10.97 13.68
C GLU A 413 -1.40 -12.03 12.61
N ALA A 414 -0.61 -11.72 11.58
CA ALA A 414 -0.13 -12.72 10.61
C ALA A 414 0.80 -13.76 11.26
N LEU A 415 1.60 -13.36 12.25
CA LEU A 415 2.39 -14.28 13.08
C LEU A 415 1.50 -15.11 14.01
N ARG A 416 0.50 -14.51 14.68
CA ARG A 416 -0.45 -15.26 15.54
C ARG A 416 -1.31 -16.25 14.76
N GLU A 417 -1.65 -15.94 13.52
CA GLU A 417 -2.36 -16.86 12.62
C GLU A 417 -1.53 -18.14 12.35
N ARG A 418 -0.20 -18.03 12.34
CA ARG A 418 0.74 -19.16 12.17
C ARG A 418 1.16 -19.82 13.49
N CYS A 419 1.27 -19.02 14.53
CA CYS A 419 1.73 -19.40 15.87
C CYS A 419 0.72 -18.90 16.92
N PRO A 420 -0.42 -19.60 17.13
CA PRO A 420 -1.51 -19.12 17.99
C PRO A 420 -1.12 -18.83 19.44
N GLU A 421 -0.12 -19.55 19.97
CA GLU A 421 0.40 -19.40 21.34
C GLU A 421 1.37 -18.22 21.50
N PHE A 422 1.78 -17.58 20.41
CA PHE A 422 2.72 -16.46 20.46
C PHE A 422 2.02 -15.17 20.89
N ASP A 423 2.55 -14.50 21.92
CA ASP A 423 2.17 -13.13 22.31
C ASP A 423 3.13 -12.09 21.68
N PRO A 424 2.70 -11.36 20.62
CA PRO A 424 3.53 -10.35 19.99
C PRO A 424 3.57 -9.03 20.75
N TRP A 425 2.71 -8.83 21.76
CA TRP A 425 2.49 -7.51 22.32
C TRP A 425 3.55 -7.09 23.33
N GLU A 426 4.15 -8.02 24.08
CA GLU A 426 5.26 -7.69 24.98
C GLU A 426 6.49 -7.15 24.23
N PRO A 427 6.99 -7.82 23.16
CA PRO A 427 8.10 -7.27 22.39
C PRO A 427 7.79 -5.92 21.76
N ALA A 428 6.55 -5.73 21.27
CA ALA A 428 6.11 -4.47 20.67
C ALA A 428 6.05 -3.33 21.70
N ARG A 429 5.48 -3.58 22.89
CA ARG A 429 5.48 -2.63 24.02
C ARG A 429 6.90 -2.24 24.40
N ARG A 430 7.79 -3.23 24.52
CA ARG A 430 9.19 -3.02 24.89
C ARG A 430 9.93 -2.18 23.86
N GLU A 431 9.76 -2.46 22.57
CA GLU A 431 10.42 -1.67 21.51
C GLU A 431 9.92 -0.23 21.51
N LEU A 432 8.60 -0.02 21.46
CA LEU A 432 8.01 1.32 21.50
C LEU A 432 8.47 2.07 22.76
N GLY A 433 8.38 1.43 23.93
CA GLY A 433 8.70 2.01 25.23
C GLY A 433 10.14 2.54 25.35
N ARG A 434 11.10 2.06 24.56
CA ARG A 434 12.47 2.62 24.52
C ARG A 434 12.50 4.08 24.09
N HIS A 435 11.51 4.51 23.30
CA HIS A 435 11.41 5.88 22.80
C HIS A 435 10.62 6.82 23.72
N ALA A 436 9.96 6.29 24.76
CA ALA A 436 9.16 7.09 25.69
C ALA A 436 9.91 8.26 26.37
N PRO A 437 11.21 8.15 26.72
CA PRO A 437 11.95 9.28 27.31
C PRO A 437 12.10 10.50 26.39
N GLU A 438 12.21 10.28 25.08
CA GLU A 438 12.36 11.34 24.08
C GLU A 438 11.03 11.71 23.39
N LEU A 439 10.03 10.83 23.49
CA LEU A 439 8.75 10.96 22.82
C LEU A 439 7.60 10.62 23.78
N PRO A 440 7.12 11.59 24.57
CA PRO A 440 6.07 11.38 25.57
C PRO A 440 4.79 10.76 25.01
N GLU A 441 4.44 11.04 23.76
CA GLU A 441 3.25 10.49 23.09
C GLU A 441 3.26 8.96 23.01
N VAL A 442 4.45 8.32 23.08
CA VAL A 442 4.56 6.86 23.19
C VAL A 442 4.03 6.35 24.53
N THR A 443 4.26 7.09 25.61
CA THR A 443 3.72 6.72 26.93
C THR A 443 2.19 6.74 26.90
N ASP A 444 1.61 7.76 26.26
CA ASP A 444 0.17 7.88 26.10
C ASP A 444 -0.38 6.77 25.18
N LEU A 445 0.32 6.45 24.09
CA LEU A 445 -0.02 5.34 23.20
C LEU A 445 -0.09 4.00 23.94
N LEU A 446 0.90 3.69 24.79
CA LEU A 446 0.95 2.42 25.54
C LEU A 446 -0.09 2.34 26.67
N ARG A 447 -0.66 3.47 27.09
CA ARG A 447 -1.72 3.54 28.12
C ARG A 447 -3.12 3.68 27.53
N SER A 448 -3.23 4.18 26.30
CA SER A 448 -4.51 4.43 25.65
C SER A 448 -5.29 3.12 25.50
N PRO A 449 -6.60 3.10 25.83
CA PRO A 449 -7.45 1.93 25.55
C PRO A 449 -7.70 1.73 24.06
N VAL A 450 -7.42 2.74 23.23
CA VAL A 450 -7.82 2.78 21.82
C VAL A 450 -6.71 3.28 20.90
N LEU A 451 -6.74 2.83 19.65
CA LEU A 451 -5.91 3.28 18.54
C LEU A 451 -6.77 3.97 17.47
N PRO A 452 -6.19 4.85 16.63
CA PRO A 452 -6.91 5.47 15.52
C PRO A 452 -7.13 4.49 14.37
N GLY A 453 -8.37 4.06 14.13
CA GLY A 453 -8.77 3.22 12.99
C GLY A 453 -9.34 4.05 11.83
N LYS A 454 -8.68 4.03 10.67
CA LYS A 454 -9.11 4.77 9.47
C LYS A 454 -10.42 4.20 8.92
N THR A 455 -11.42 5.06 8.71
CA THR A 455 -12.76 4.63 8.30
C THR A 455 -12.91 4.51 6.77
N ASN A 456 -12.14 3.63 6.11
CA ASN A 456 -12.18 3.48 4.64
C ASN A 456 -13.59 3.22 4.09
N LEU A 457 -14.40 2.38 4.77
CA LEU A 457 -15.78 2.10 4.35
C LEU A 457 -16.66 3.37 4.35
N LEU A 458 -16.64 4.13 5.45
CA LEU A 458 -17.43 5.36 5.58
C LEU A 458 -16.90 6.46 4.65
N LEU A 459 -15.58 6.55 4.47
CA LEU A 459 -14.95 7.51 3.57
C LEU A 459 -15.44 7.27 2.14
N ARG A 460 -15.39 6.01 1.66
CA ARG A 460 -15.92 5.64 0.35
C ARG A 460 -17.42 5.89 0.24
N TRP A 461 -18.20 5.53 1.26
CA TRP A 461 -19.65 5.71 1.26
C TRP A 461 -20.06 7.18 1.17
N THR A 462 -19.35 8.06 1.88
CA THR A 462 -19.67 9.50 1.91
C THR A 462 -19.11 10.28 0.74
N GLY A 463 -18.32 9.65 -0.15
CA GLY A 463 -17.63 10.35 -1.24
C GLY A 463 -16.61 11.37 -0.74
N ALA A 464 -16.14 11.24 0.50
CA ALA A 464 -15.15 12.14 1.06
C ALA A 464 -13.79 11.91 0.37
N ASP A 465 -13.04 13.00 0.19
CA ASP A 465 -11.65 12.96 -0.25
C ASP A 465 -10.84 12.08 0.72
N GLY A 466 -9.89 11.29 0.20
CA GLY A 466 -8.96 10.48 1.01
C GLY A 466 -8.19 11.31 2.05
N ALA A 467 -7.93 12.59 1.78
CA ALA A 467 -7.33 13.53 2.71
C ALA A 467 -8.25 13.91 3.89
N ALA A 468 -9.57 13.76 3.74
CA ALA A 468 -10.58 13.97 4.79
C ALA A 468 -10.85 12.70 5.62
N ALA A 469 -9.88 11.78 5.68
CA ALA A 469 -9.96 10.56 6.45
C ALA A 469 -10.33 10.84 7.91
N ARG A 470 -11.35 10.14 8.38
CA ARG A 470 -11.74 10.15 9.79
C ARG A 470 -11.19 8.90 10.47
N TYR A 471 -10.85 9.05 11.73
CA TYR A 471 -10.45 7.95 12.59
C TYR A 471 -11.56 7.62 13.58
N ARG A 472 -11.75 6.34 13.85
CA ARG A 472 -12.60 5.83 14.91
C ARG A 472 -11.74 5.04 15.89
N PRO A 473 -12.04 5.10 17.20
CA PRO A 473 -11.29 4.33 18.18
C PRO A 473 -11.47 2.82 17.92
N VAL A 474 -10.36 2.10 17.81
CA VAL A 474 -10.32 0.62 17.80
C VAL A 474 -9.55 0.13 19.04
N PRO A 475 -9.83 -1.07 19.57
CA PRO A 475 -9.13 -1.58 20.75
C PRO A 475 -7.61 -1.57 20.59
N ASN A 476 -6.90 -1.18 21.65
CA ASN A 476 -5.43 -1.17 21.67
C ASN A 476 -4.86 -2.44 22.33
N PRO A 477 -4.32 -3.41 21.57
CA PRO A 477 -3.72 -4.61 22.15
C PRO A 477 -2.35 -4.34 22.80
N LEU A 478 -1.74 -3.16 22.57
CA LEU A 478 -0.50 -2.76 23.23
C LEU A 478 -0.73 -2.34 24.68
N ARG A 479 -1.95 -1.97 25.08
CA ARG A 479 -2.24 -1.64 26.48
C ARG A 479 -2.07 -2.89 27.33
N PRO A 480 -1.23 -2.87 28.40
CA PRO A 480 -1.15 -3.98 29.33
C PRO A 480 -2.54 -4.29 29.91
N PRO A 481 -2.89 -5.56 30.15
CA PRO A 481 -4.09 -5.87 30.91
C PRO A 481 -4.04 -5.15 32.27
N ASP A 482 -5.19 -4.66 32.74
CA ASP A 482 -5.27 -4.05 34.05
C ASP A 482 -4.76 -5.07 35.10
N PRO A 483 -3.95 -4.66 36.09
CA PRO A 483 -3.50 -5.56 37.13
C PRO A 483 -4.75 -6.19 37.77
N VAL A 484 -4.81 -7.52 37.78
CA VAL A 484 -5.85 -8.25 38.50
C VAL A 484 -5.77 -7.75 39.95
N PRO A 485 -6.85 -7.20 40.53
CA PRO A 485 -6.82 -6.78 41.92
C PRO A 485 -6.38 -7.99 42.74
N ASP A 486 -5.30 -7.83 43.52
CA ASP A 486 -4.86 -8.85 44.46
C ASP A 486 -6.10 -9.30 45.23
N THR A 487 -6.51 -10.56 45.01
CA THR A 487 -7.54 -11.17 45.84
C THR A 487 -6.99 -11.13 47.25
N VAL A 488 -7.51 -10.19 48.04
CA VAL A 488 -7.21 -10.04 49.46
C VAL A 488 -7.45 -11.41 50.09
N PRO A 489 -6.48 -11.94 50.87
CA PRO A 489 -6.47 -13.33 51.32
C PRO A 489 -7.69 -13.72 52.17
#